data_AF-A0A5C6E725-F1
#
_entry.id   AF-A0A5C6E725-F1
#
_cell.length_a   1.000
_cell.length_b   1.000
_cell.length_c   1.000
_cell.angle_alpha   90.00
_cell.angle_beta   90.00
_cell.angle_gamma   90.00
#
_symmetry.space_group_name_H-M   'P 1'
#
loop_
_entity.id
_entity.type
_entity.pdbx_description
1 polymer ?
#
loop_
_entity_poly.entity_id
_entity_poly.type
_entity_poly.pdbx_seq_one_letter_code
_entity_poly.pdbx_strand_id
1 'polypeptide(L)'
;MQMTYQSALLERFSQRKSCRVCLRVLVFSGLTLGVISLADAQNPSSGMGLPPGLAAGATPPSLQQPPSGQSATAMAQTPQSRGQGEVTAGGQLPRAAGQEHRVYDLTPYTRYLTKQDHPEQAIVDWILRETGTDIWFSEPFGFMNATRDSLSVYHTPEVHQVIAGIVDRFVAGEVEPQIMHLRLMTVGNPNWRARAHMLMTHVPVDSPGVQAWLLSKENAAMVLNMLRQRTDAREVQGVDMPVFNGQTERIAQTRGRNYVRNVRESPNGWPPYEPETGEVQEGYQLALSPLLSTDGRIIDCMIKADIDQVDKLNHVDLELPLRNQQVHRTRIDVPQVVSWRLHERFRWESDKVLLLSCGVVASPERTGGSSLLNLDMLTGTTTGRADALLFIAFRGRASENLQAPAASSAPIRSAANPYGGSNRGRY
;
A
#
# COMPACT_ATOMS: atom_id res chain seq x y z
N MET A 1 -54.99 -42.35 -7.69
CA MET A 1 -54.38 -42.79 -6.42
C MET A 1 -52.92 -43.07 -6.70
N GLN A 2 -52.00 -42.61 -5.84
CA GLN A 2 -50.54 -42.54 -6.07
C GLN A 2 -50.03 -41.54 -7.14
N MET A 3 -48.76 -41.13 -6.91
CA MET A 3 -47.93 -40.13 -7.62
C MET A 3 -48.43 -38.68 -7.66
N THR A 4 -47.83 -37.82 -6.81
CA THR A 4 -46.97 -36.65 -7.19
C THR A 4 -46.75 -35.77 -5.95
N TYR A 5 -45.66 -35.97 -5.19
CA TYR A 5 -45.18 -35.04 -4.15
C TYR A 5 -43.73 -35.35 -3.74
N GLN A 6 -42.76 -34.58 -4.25
CA GLN A 6 -41.54 -34.11 -3.55
C GLN A 6 -40.56 -33.43 -4.54
N SER A 7 -40.84 -32.17 -4.87
CA SER A 7 -39.94 -31.33 -5.69
C SER A 7 -40.11 -29.83 -5.39
N ALA A 8 -40.45 -29.48 -4.14
CA ALA A 8 -40.74 -28.11 -3.73
C ALA A 8 -40.27 -27.81 -2.29
N LEU A 9 -38.96 -27.84 -2.04
CA LEU A 9 -38.40 -27.47 -0.73
C LEU A 9 -36.95 -26.94 -0.76
N LEU A 10 -36.48 -26.39 -1.89
CA LEU A 10 -35.08 -25.97 -2.07
C LEU A 10 -34.89 -24.59 -2.74
N GLU A 11 -35.88 -23.70 -2.65
CA GLU A 11 -35.88 -22.42 -3.37
C GLU A 11 -36.33 -21.22 -2.49
N ARG A 12 -35.90 -21.18 -1.22
CA ARG A 12 -36.29 -20.12 -0.25
C ARG A 12 -35.18 -19.52 0.62
N PHE A 13 -33.90 -19.60 0.21
CA PHE A 13 -32.79 -18.96 0.94
C PHE A 13 -31.79 -18.18 0.06
N SER A 14 -32.27 -17.54 -1.00
CA SER A 14 -31.50 -16.51 -1.72
C SER A 14 -32.37 -15.31 -2.09
N GLN A 15 -32.49 -14.34 -1.16
CA GLN A 15 -32.75 -12.92 -1.41
C GLN A 15 -32.91 -12.16 -0.08
N ARG A 16 -32.59 -10.85 -0.09
CA ARG A 16 -32.45 -9.92 1.06
C ARG A 16 -31.12 -10.14 1.82
N LYS A 17 -30.29 -9.14 2.07
CA LYS A 17 -30.60 -7.70 2.26
C LYS A 17 -29.74 -6.79 1.37
N SER A 18 -30.38 -6.03 0.49
CA SER A 18 -29.89 -4.71 0.06
C SER A 18 -30.84 -3.70 0.68
N CYS A 19 -30.34 -2.79 1.51
CA CYS A 19 -31.19 -1.83 2.22
C CYS A 19 -30.86 -0.40 1.77
N ARG A 20 -31.83 0.22 1.10
CA ARG A 20 -31.76 1.62 0.66
C ARG A 20 -31.94 2.52 1.87
N VAL A 21 -31.01 3.44 2.12
CA VAL A 21 -31.33 4.66 2.86
C VAL A 21 -31.84 5.69 1.85
N CYS A 22 -33.07 6.13 2.07
CA CYS A 22 -33.75 7.11 1.23
C CYS A 22 -33.69 8.46 1.94
N LEU A 23 -32.97 9.44 1.37
CA LEU A 23 -33.03 10.83 1.83
C LEU A 23 -33.50 11.72 0.68
N ARG A 24 -34.79 12.10 0.74
CA ARG A 24 -35.37 13.15 -0.10
C ARG A 24 -35.33 14.47 0.66
N VAL A 25 -34.60 15.48 0.14
CA VAL A 25 -34.90 16.88 0.43
C VAL A 25 -34.86 17.70 -0.87
N LEU A 26 -36.05 18.18 -1.22
CA LEU A 26 -36.42 19.32 -2.09
C LEU A 26 -35.44 19.84 -3.16
N VAL A 27 -35.89 19.71 -4.41
CA VAL A 27 -35.52 20.62 -5.52
C VAL A 27 -36.34 21.90 -5.39
N PHE A 28 -35.70 23.06 -5.48
CA PHE A 28 -36.35 24.33 -5.79
C PHE A 28 -35.54 25.06 -6.88
N SER A 29 -36.18 25.33 -8.01
CA SER A 29 -35.62 26.16 -9.09
C SER A 29 -35.92 27.63 -8.84
N GLY A 30 -34.93 28.50 -9.06
CA GLY A 30 -35.11 29.95 -9.01
C GLY A 30 -33.90 30.67 -9.61
N LEU A 31 -34.04 31.18 -10.83
CA LEU A 31 -33.10 32.16 -11.40
C LEU A 31 -33.22 33.49 -10.67
N THR A 32 -32.10 34.15 -10.40
CA THR A 32 -31.96 35.61 -10.57
C THR A 32 -30.49 36.03 -10.68
N LEU A 33 -30.23 36.99 -11.58
CA LEU A 33 -28.96 37.71 -11.67
C LEU A 33 -28.87 38.80 -10.59
N GLY A 34 -27.68 39.05 -10.05
CA GLY A 34 -27.43 40.13 -9.10
C GLY A 34 -25.94 40.40 -8.91
N VAL A 35 -25.45 41.47 -9.53
CA VAL A 35 -24.09 42.03 -9.34
C VAL A 35 -24.11 42.92 -8.08
N ILE A 36 -23.02 43.00 -7.30
CA ILE A 36 -22.49 44.24 -6.69
C ILE A 36 -21.14 44.02 -5.98
N SER A 37 -20.36 45.11 -5.98
CA SER A 37 -18.93 45.34 -5.72
C SER A 37 -18.26 44.86 -4.43
N LEU A 38 -16.92 44.80 -4.50
CA LEU A 38 -16.00 44.96 -3.37
C LEU A 38 -16.09 46.39 -2.78
N ALA A 39 -15.66 46.54 -1.53
CA ALA A 39 -15.24 47.82 -0.95
C ALA A 39 -14.03 47.63 -0.01
N ASP A 40 -13.08 48.57 -0.08
CA ASP A 40 -11.81 48.56 0.65
C ASP A 40 -11.92 48.79 2.16
N ALA A 41 -10.88 48.37 2.89
CA ALA A 41 -10.38 49.07 4.08
C ALA A 41 -8.86 48.87 4.22
N GLN A 42 -8.08 49.96 4.11
CA GLN A 42 -6.62 49.95 4.23
C GLN A 42 -6.14 50.52 5.58
N ASN A 43 -5.17 49.84 6.21
CA ASN A 43 -4.00 50.42 6.91
C ASN A 43 -4.18 51.35 8.17
N PRO A 44 -3.09 51.69 8.92
CA PRO A 44 -1.94 50.86 9.32
C PRO A 44 -1.41 51.10 10.77
N SER A 45 -0.37 50.33 11.13
CA SER A 45 0.80 50.72 11.96
C SER A 45 0.68 51.07 13.46
N SER A 46 1.40 50.30 14.28
CA SER A 46 2.21 50.66 15.48
C SER A 46 2.65 49.35 16.17
N GLY A 47 3.85 49.15 16.73
CA GLY A 47 5.08 49.94 16.82
C GLY A 47 6.08 49.12 17.68
N MET A 48 7.36 49.03 17.29
CA MET A 48 8.35 48.13 17.92
C MET A 48 9.11 48.83 19.07
N GLY A 49 9.46 48.11 20.16
CA GLY A 49 10.30 48.65 21.24
C GLY A 49 10.84 47.60 22.21
N LEU A 50 12.18 47.57 22.38
CA LEU A 50 12.96 46.80 23.37
C LEU A 50 14.03 47.73 24.01
N PRO A 51 14.95 47.26 24.89
CA PRO A 51 15.02 47.54 26.33
C PRO A 51 16.22 48.52 26.65
N PRO A 52 16.86 48.63 27.86
CA PRO A 52 17.68 47.56 28.51
C PRO A 52 17.97 47.64 30.05
N GLY A 53 18.63 46.59 30.59
CA GLY A 53 19.51 46.61 31.79
C GLY A 53 18.84 46.41 33.17
N LEU A 54 19.42 45.77 34.21
CA LEU A 54 20.69 45.04 34.51
C LEU A 54 20.38 44.08 35.72
N ALA A 55 21.20 43.17 36.28
CA ALA A 55 22.65 42.88 36.23
C ALA A 55 22.95 41.34 36.42
N ALA A 56 23.97 41.01 37.24
CA ALA A 56 24.45 39.67 37.67
C ALA A 56 23.63 39.05 38.85
N GLY A 57 23.74 37.78 39.24
CA GLY A 57 24.64 36.68 38.84
C GLY A 57 25.44 36.10 40.03
N ALA A 58 25.06 34.92 40.55
CA ALA A 58 25.86 34.08 41.47
C ALA A 58 25.28 32.64 41.61
N THR A 59 26.15 31.64 41.75
CA THR A 59 25.86 30.19 41.88
C THR A 59 26.05 29.68 43.34
N PRO A 60 25.79 28.40 43.69
CA PRO A 60 25.22 28.03 45.00
C PRO A 60 26.22 27.48 46.04
N PRO A 61 25.74 27.20 47.27
CA PRO A 61 26.36 26.22 48.15
C PRO A 61 25.40 25.10 48.64
N SER A 62 25.94 23.87 48.67
CA SER A 62 25.81 22.85 49.74
C SER A 62 24.44 22.18 49.99
N LEU A 63 24.26 20.85 50.05
CA LEU A 63 25.04 19.79 50.72
C LEU A 63 25.37 20.08 52.20
N GLN A 64 24.38 19.91 53.09
CA GLN A 64 24.61 19.76 54.52
C GLN A 64 23.57 18.82 55.17
N GLN A 65 24.04 18.05 56.16
CA GLN A 65 23.34 16.96 56.85
C GLN A 65 22.43 17.45 58.00
N PRO A 66 21.54 16.60 58.55
CA PRO A 66 20.44 17.04 59.41
C PRO A 66 20.79 17.06 60.91
N PRO A 67 20.04 17.83 61.71
CA PRO A 67 19.76 17.54 63.11
C PRO A 67 18.38 16.88 63.28
N SER A 68 18.24 16.05 64.31
CA SER A 68 17.01 15.34 64.67
C SER A 68 16.13 16.15 65.63
N GLY A 69 14.81 15.96 65.57
CA GLY A 69 13.92 16.21 66.72
C GLY A 69 12.56 16.86 66.45
N GLN A 70 11.53 16.15 66.92
CA GLN A 70 10.19 16.62 67.31
C GLN A 70 9.11 16.79 66.23
N SER A 71 7.93 16.30 66.60
CA SER A 71 6.75 16.10 65.76
C SER A 71 5.80 17.28 65.80
N ALA A 72 5.21 17.65 64.66
CA ALA A 72 3.93 18.34 64.62
C ALA A 72 3.18 18.06 63.31
N THR A 73 1.95 17.56 63.42
CA THR A 73 1.01 17.37 62.31
C THR A 73 0.33 18.68 61.90
N ALA A 74 0.37 19.06 60.62
CA ALA A 74 -0.68 19.86 59.98
C ALA A 74 -0.62 19.74 58.44
N MET A 75 -1.79 19.72 57.80
CA MET A 75 -1.94 19.62 56.34
C MET A 75 -1.80 20.99 55.66
N ALA A 76 -1.16 21.05 54.50
CA ALA A 76 -1.42 22.07 53.48
C ALA A 76 -1.18 21.46 52.09
N GLN A 77 -2.15 21.65 51.18
CA GLN A 77 -2.22 20.92 49.91
C GLN A 77 -1.52 21.68 48.78
N THR A 78 -0.63 21.02 48.03
CA THR A 78 -0.15 21.52 46.74
C THR A 78 -1.13 21.14 45.63
N PRO A 79 -1.71 22.09 44.87
CA PRO A 79 -2.60 21.76 43.77
C PRO A 79 -1.77 21.30 42.55
N GLN A 80 -1.48 20.00 42.47
CA GLN A 80 -1.00 19.40 41.23
C GLN A 80 -2.12 19.46 40.18
N SER A 81 -1.82 20.03 39.02
CA SER A 81 -2.70 20.06 37.85
C SER A 81 -2.94 18.64 37.34
N ARG A 82 -4.01 18.00 37.84
CA ARG A 82 -4.45 16.69 37.36
C ARG A 82 -5.00 16.84 35.95
N GLY A 83 -4.38 16.17 34.98
CA GLY A 83 -5.09 15.81 33.75
C GLY A 83 -6.35 15.05 34.15
N GLN A 84 -7.50 15.40 33.56
CA GLN A 84 -8.82 14.92 33.98
C GLN A 84 -9.12 13.48 33.53
N GLY A 85 -8.28 12.54 33.97
CA GLY A 85 -8.60 11.10 33.95
C GLY A 85 -9.02 10.67 35.36
N GLU A 86 -10.26 10.22 35.52
CA GLU A 86 -10.70 9.61 36.77
C GLU A 86 -10.14 8.18 36.87
N VAL A 87 -9.10 8.01 37.68
CA VAL A 87 -8.52 6.70 37.97
C VAL A 87 -9.46 5.96 38.92
N THR A 88 -10.43 5.24 38.35
CA THR A 88 -11.29 4.31 39.10
C THR A 88 -10.51 3.06 39.52
N ALA A 89 -10.93 2.41 40.60
CA ALA A 89 -10.18 1.33 41.25
C ALA A 89 -10.21 -0.04 40.53
N GLY A 90 -10.23 -0.05 39.19
CA GLY A 90 -10.26 -1.29 38.39
C GLY A 90 -11.61 -2.01 38.43
N GLY A 91 -12.71 -1.26 38.24
CA GLY A 91 -14.06 -1.82 38.22
C GLY A 91 -14.28 -2.84 37.09
N GLN A 92 -15.32 -3.66 37.24
CA GLN A 92 -15.69 -4.65 36.23
C GLN A 92 -16.09 -3.99 34.91
N LEU A 93 -15.53 -4.48 33.80
CA LEU A 93 -15.77 -3.92 32.46
C LEU A 93 -17.27 -3.88 32.10
N PRO A 94 -17.73 -2.86 31.33
CA PRO A 94 -19.13 -2.74 30.93
C PRO A 94 -19.59 -3.93 30.08
N ARG A 95 -20.66 -4.61 30.50
CA ARG A 95 -21.25 -5.80 29.82
C ARG A 95 -22.63 -5.53 29.22
N ALA A 96 -22.96 -4.27 28.95
CA ALA A 96 -24.31 -3.85 28.53
C ALA A 96 -24.81 -4.53 27.24
N ALA A 97 -23.89 -4.89 26.33
CA ALA A 97 -24.19 -5.62 25.09
C ALA A 97 -23.81 -7.11 25.15
N GLY A 98 -23.68 -7.68 26.36
CA GLY A 98 -23.24 -9.06 26.54
C GLY A 98 -21.76 -9.30 26.23
N GLN A 99 -20.92 -8.25 26.29
CA GLN A 99 -19.49 -8.37 25.99
C GLN A 99 -18.81 -9.36 26.95
N GLU A 100 -17.95 -10.21 26.39
CA GLU A 100 -17.16 -11.20 27.10
C GLU A 100 -15.67 -10.98 26.85
N HIS A 101 -14.82 -11.48 27.75
CA HIS A 101 -13.37 -11.44 27.58
C HIS A 101 -12.90 -12.83 27.14
N ARG A 102 -12.27 -12.92 25.98
CA ARG A 102 -11.65 -14.16 25.48
C ARG A 102 -10.18 -13.94 25.20
N VAL A 103 -9.38 -14.97 25.49
CA VAL A 103 -7.96 -15.03 25.17
C VAL A 103 -7.77 -16.19 24.19
N TYR A 104 -7.15 -15.90 23.05
CA TYR A 104 -6.80 -16.89 22.04
C TYR A 104 -5.29 -17.13 22.07
N ASP A 105 -4.86 -18.39 21.97
CA ASP A 105 -3.44 -18.76 21.89
C ASP A 105 -2.90 -18.51 20.48
N LEU A 106 -1.83 -17.73 20.36
CA LEU A 106 -1.13 -17.43 19.11
C LEU A 106 0.19 -18.19 18.97
N THR A 107 0.64 -18.86 20.04
CA THR A 107 1.91 -19.58 20.10
C THR A 107 2.13 -20.56 18.94
N PRO A 108 1.11 -21.33 18.46
CA PRO A 108 1.31 -22.26 17.35
C PRO A 108 1.72 -21.57 16.03
N TYR A 109 1.32 -20.31 15.83
CA TYR A 109 1.68 -19.51 14.66
C TYR A 109 3.02 -18.78 14.86
N THR A 110 3.15 -18.02 15.94
CA THR A 110 4.29 -17.09 16.14
C THR A 110 5.61 -17.77 16.51
N ARG A 111 5.58 -19.04 16.98
CA ARG A 111 6.79 -19.84 17.28
C ARG A 111 7.71 -20.06 16.09
N TYR A 112 7.17 -20.09 14.87
CA TYR A 112 7.95 -20.34 13.64
C TYR A 112 8.46 -19.04 13.01
N LEU A 113 7.79 -17.91 13.31
CA LEU A 113 8.11 -16.58 12.79
C LEU A 113 9.19 -15.88 13.62
N THR A 114 10.35 -16.53 13.80
CA THR A 114 11.46 -16.01 14.62
C THR A 114 12.19 -14.83 13.99
N LYS A 115 12.07 -14.63 12.68
CA LYS A 115 12.68 -13.53 11.92
C LYS A 115 11.74 -12.34 11.68
N GLN A 116 10.43 -12.54 11.84
CA GLN A 116 9.45 -11.47 11.71
C GLN A 116 9.43 -10.68 13.02
N ASP A 117 9.48 -9.36 12.92
CA ASP A 117 9.20 -8.47 14.04
C ASP A 117 7.69 -8.34 14.21
N HIS A 118 7.22 -8.40 15.46
CA HIS A 118 5.78 -8.37 15.82
C HIS A 118 4.84 -9.20 14.91
N PRO A 119 5.04 -10.52 14.75
CA PRO A 119 4.22 -11.35 13.87
C PRO A 119 2.72 -11.35 14.22
N GLU A 120 2.38 -11.10 15.48
CA GLU A 120 1.02 -10.94 16.00
C GLU A 120 0.26 -9.75 15.37
N GLN A 121 0.95 -8.72 14.88
CA GLN A 121 0.33 -7.55 14.25
C GLN A 121 -0.44 -7.93 12.98
N ALA A 122 0.02 -8.95 12.24
CA ALA A 122 -0.70 -9.47 11.08
C ALA A 122 -2.13 -9.93 11.44
N ILE A 123 -2.31 -10.55 12.61
CA ILE A 123 -3.61 -11.05 13.06
C ILE A 123 -4.54 -9.88 13.41
N VAL A 124 -4.01 -8.85 14.10
CA VAL A 124 -4.72 -7.59 14.39
C VAL A 124 -5.17 -6.91 13.11
N ASP A 125 -4.25 -6.74 12.15
CA ASP A 125 -4.53 -6.15 10.83
C ASP A 125 -5.66 -6.89 10.10
N TRP A 126 -5.62 -8.22 10.09
CA TRP A 126 -6.65 -9.04 9.44
C TRP A 126 -8.01 -8.98 10.16
N ILE A 127 -8.02 -8.91 11.50
CA ILE A 127 -9.25 -8.67 12.28
C ILE A 127 -9.84 -7.30 11.93
N LEU A 128 -9.05 -6.24 11.91
CA LEU A 128 -9.51 -4.89 11.55
C LEU A 128 -10.00 -4.80 10.10
N ARG A 129 -9.44 -5.60 9.18
CA ARG A 129 -9.89 -5.69 7.77
C ARG A 129 -11.24 -6.40 7.61
N GLU A 130 -11.54 -7.41 8.44
CA GLU A 130 -12.81 -8.15 8.37
C GLU A 130 -13.92 -7.47 9.16
N THR A 131 -13.59 -6.97 10.35
CA THR A 131 -14.57 -6.37 11.28
C THR A 131 -14.78 -4.87 11.09
N GLY A 132 -13.88 -4.22 10.36
CA GLY A 132 -13.78 -2.76 10.30
C GLY A 132 -13.12 -2.18 11.55
N THR A 133 -12.65 -0.93 11.47
CA THR A 133 -12.11 -0.21 12.62
C THR A 133 -13.20 0.35 13.53
N ASP A 134 -14.34 0.74 12.97
CA ASP A 134 -15.42 1.46 13.66
C ASP A 134 -15.94 0.73 14.90
N ILE A 135 -16.11 -0.60 14.84
CA ILE A 135 -16.62 -1.39 15.98
C ILE A 135 -15.71 -1.35 17.21
N TRP A 136 -14.41 -1.04 17.04
CA TRP A 136 -13.43 -1.00 18.12
C TRP A 136 -13.33 0.38 18.79
N PHE A 137 -13.95 1.40 18.19
CA PHE A 137 -13.90 2.80 18.66
C PHE A 137 -15.30 3.40 18.91
N SER A 138 -16.35 2.58 18.80
CA SER A 138 -17.76 2.97 18.99
C SER A 138 -18.41 2.16 20.13
N GLU A 139 -19.71 2.36 20.35
CA GLU A 139 -20.48 1.51 21.27
C GLU A 139 -20.96 0.23 20.56
N PRO A 140 -20.85 -0.96 21.18
CA PRO A 140 -20.47 -1.21 22.57
C PRO A 140 -18.95 -1.25 22.79
N PHE A 141 -18.48 -0.76 23.94
CA PHE A 141 -17.05 -0.76 24.30
C PHE A 141 -16.39 -2.13 24.07
N GLY A 142 -15.36 -2.14 23.24
CA GLY A 142 -14.50 -3.28 22.99
C GLY A 142 -13.02 -2.90 23.07
N PHE A 143 -12.16 -3.90 23.24
CA PHE A 143 -10.73 -3.74 23.06
C PHE A 143 -10.11 -5.02 22.51
N MET A 144 -8.98 -4.87 21.82
CA MET A 144 -8.13 -5.96 21.37
C MET A 144 -6.68 -5.61 21.71
N ASN A 145 -5.96 -6.55 22.31
CA ASN A 145 -4.53 -6.46 22.54
C ASN A 145 -3.87 -7.76 22.08
N ALA A 146 -2.81 -7.64 21.29
CA ALA A 146 -2.05 -8.78 20.79
C ALA A 146 -0.65 -8.79 21.40
N THR A 147 -0.20 -9.98 21.76
CA THR A 147 1.16 -10.31 22.17
C THR A 147 1.62 -11.49 21.32
N ARG A 148 2.92 -11.77 21.28
CA ARG A 148 3.46 -12.91 20.53
C ARG A 148 2.75 -14.23 20.86
N ASP A 149 2.38 -14.44 22.12
CA ASP A 149 1.82 -15.71 22.59
C ASP A 149 0.29 -15.72 22.66
N SER A 150 -0.36 -14.55 22.72
CA SER A 150 -1.81 -14.47 22.95
C SER A 150 -2.49 -13.23 22.37
N LEU A 151 -3.75 -13.40 21.95
CA LEU A 151 -4.66 -12.34 21.56
C LEU A 151 -5.76 -12.21 22.62
N SER A 152 -5.80 -11.08 23.32
CA SER A 152 -6.80 -10.74 24.33
C SER A 152 -7.86 -9.83 23.73
N VAL A 153 -9.11 -10.28 23.68
CA VAL A 153 -10.23 -9.54 23.07
C VAL A 153 -11.39 -9.42 24.04
N TYR A 154 -11.96 -8.22 24.12
CA TYR A 154 -13.23 -7.94 24.77
C TYR A 154 -14.24 -7.45 23.74
N HIS A 155 -15.26 -8.25 23.41
CA HIS A 155 -16.35 -7.85 22.51
C HIS A 155 -17.61 -8.70 22.72
N THR A 156 -18.67 -8.41 21.95
CA THR A 156 -19.86 -9.25 21.85
C THR A 156 -19.57 -10.63 21.21
N PRO A 157 -20.40 -11.66 21.48
CA PRO A 157 -20.18 -13.02 20.97
C PRO A 157 -20.12 -13.14 19.44
N GLU A 158 -20.80 -12.27 18.70
CA GLU A 158 -20.84 -12.27 17.23
C GLU A 158 -19.48 -11.90 16.64
N VAL A 159 -18.84 -10.87 17.20
CA VAL A 159 -17.49 -10.46 16.79
C VAL A 159 -16.45 -11.50 17.20
N HIS A 160 -16.64 -12.17 18.34
CA HIS A 160 -15.81 -13.32 18.73
C HIS A 160 -15.91 -14.51 17.76
N GLN A 161 -17.04 -14.72 17.06
CA GLN A 161 -17.15 -15.75 16.01
C GLN A 161 -16.30 -15.39 14.78
N VAL A 162 -16.36 -14.12 14.35
CA VAL A 162 -15.55 -13.62 13.22
C VAL A 162 -14.06 -13.73 13.55
N ILE A 163 -13.65 -13.27 14.74
CA ILE A 163 -12.26 -13.33 15.20
C ILE A 163 -11.77 -14.78 15.31
N ALA A 164 -12.58 -15.70 15.85
CA ALA A 164 -12.22 -17.10 15.90
C ALA A 164 -11.94 -17.67 14.51
N GLY A 165 -12.77 -17.36 13.51
CA GLY A 165 -12.56 -17.79 12.12
C GLY A 165 -11.32 -17.19 11.45
N ILE A 166 -10.85 -16.02 11.90
CA ILE A 166 -9.59 -15.42 11.44
C ILE A 166 -8.40 -16.09 12.12
N VAL A 167 -8.42 -16.16 13.46
CA VAL A 167 -7.34 -16.78 14.27
C VAL A 167 -7.12 -18.24 13.87
N ASP A 168 -8.18 -19.00 13.59
CA ASP A 168 -8.09 -20.39 13.12
C ASP A 168 -7.27 -20.51 11.81
N ARG A 169 -7.41 -19.56 10.88
CA ARG A 169 -6.61 -19.51 9.63
C ARG A 169 -5.12 -19.24 9.86
N PHE A 170 -4.76 -18.62 10.97
CA PHE A 170 -3.37 -18.42 11.39
C PHE A 170 -2.81 -19.59 12.19
N VAL A 171 -3.61 -20.13 13.12
CA VAL A 171 -3.18 -21.11 14.14
C VAL A 171 -3.30 -22.56 13.66
N ALA A 172 -4.34 -22.88 12.90
CA ALA A 172 -4.58 -24.19 12.29
C ALA A 172 -4.31 -24.20 10.76
N GLY A 173 -3.90 -23.06 10.19
CA GLY A 173 -3.51 -22.96 8.79
C GLY A 173 -2.08 -23.42 8.51
N GLU A 174 -1.60 -23.14 7.29
CA GLU A 174 -0.27 -23.56 6.85
C GLU A 174 0.86 -22.83 7.59
N VAL A 175 1.76 -23.64 8.17
CA VAL A 175 2.97 -23.20 8.88
C VAL A 175 4.12 -22.90 7.92
N GLU A 176 4.14 -23.55 6.75
CA GLU A 176 5.19 -23.36 5.76
C GLU A 176 5.00 -22.08 4.95
N PRO A 177 6.10 -21.40 4.54
CA PRO A 177 6.00 -20.27 3.64
C PRO A 177 5.49 -20.73 2.27
N GLN A 178 4.60 -19.93 1.70
CA GLN A 178 3.89 -20.19 0.46
C GLN A 178 4.48 -19.39 -0.67
N ILE A 179 4.63 -19.98 -1.86
CA ILE A 179 5.20 -19.26 -2.99
C ILE A 179 4.10 -18.57 -3.79
N MET A 180 4.07 -17.24 -3.68
CA MET A 180 3.30 -16.37 -4.54
C MET A 180 4.18 -15.98 -5.74
N HIS A 181 3.75 -16.35 -6.95
CA HIS A 181 4.39 -15.91 -8.19
C HIS A 181 3.74 -14.61 -8.66
N LEU A 182 4.50 -13.53 -8.65
CA LEU A 182 4.07 -12.21 -9.12
C LEU A 182 4.76 -11.92 -10.45
N ARG A 183 3.98 -11.54 -11.46
CA ARG A 183 4.49 -11.08 -12.75
C ARG A 183 3.85 -9.74 -13.12
N LEU A 184 4.68 -8.70 -13.16
CA LEU A 184 4.33 -7.35 -13.58
C LEU A 184 4.70 -7.16 -15.07
N MET A 185 3.74 -6.71 -15.87
CA MET A 185 3.91 -6.41 -17.28
C MET A 185 3.37 -5.01 -17.61
N THR A 186 3.92 -4.36 -18.63
CA THR A 186 3.36 -3.13 -19.21
C THR A 186 2.98 -3.37 -20.67
N VAL A 187 1.79 -2.95 -21.07
CA VAL A 187 1.29 -3.07 -22.46
C VAL A 187 0.95 -1.68 -22.98
N GLY A 188 1.48 -1.29 -24.15
CA GLY A 188 1.25 0.04 -24.70
C GLY A 188 -0.23 0.31 -25.01
N ASN A 189 -0.91 -0.63 -25.67
CA ASN A 189 -2.31 -0.49 -26.06
C ASN A 189 -3.23 -1.48 -25.28
N PRO A 190 -4.28 -0.98 -24.58
CA PRO A 190 -5.19 -1.78 -23.75
C PRO A 190 -6.07 -2.79 -24.51
N ASN A 191 -6.05 -2.80 -25.85
CA ASN A 191 -6.84 -3.69 -26.70
C ASN A 191 -6.55 -5.20 -26.55
N TRP A 192 -5.52 -5.59 -25.78
CA TRP A 192 -5.29 -7.00 -25.44
C TRP A 192 -6.52 -7.64 -24.76
N ARG A 193 -7.28 -6.86 -23.99
CA ARG A 193 -8.54 -7.28 -23.34
C ARG A 193 -9.53 -7.88 -24.33
N ALA A 194 -9.66 -7.31 -25.53
CA ALA A 194 -10.64 -7.77 -26.53
C ALA A 194 -10.36 -9.20 -27.00
N ARG A 195 -9.08 -9.60 -27.09
CA ARG A 195 -8.68 -10.97 -27.45
C ARG A 195 -8.68 -11.93 -26.26
N ALA A 196 -8.40 -11.42 -25.05
CA ALA A 196 -8.39 -12.21 -23.82
C ALA A 196 -9.79 -12.39 -23.19
N HIS A 197 -10.81 -11.62 -23.59
CA HIS A 197 -12.08 -11.49 -22.87
C HIS A 197 -12.74 -12.84 -22.51
N MET A 198 -12.78 -13.78 -23.45
CA MET A 198 -13.40 -15.10 -23.26
C MET A 198 -12.59 -16.06 -22.36
N LEU A 199 -11.36 -15.71 -22.00
CA LEU A 199 -10.47 -16.49 -21.14
C LEU A 199 -10.52 -16.04 -19.67
N MET A 200 -11.27 -14.98 -19.37
CA MET A 200 -11.20 -14.18 -18.14
C MET A 200 -12.57 -14.01 -17.48
N THR A 201 -12.70 -14.38 -16.21
CA THR A 201 -13.92 -14.14 -15.41
C THR A 201 -13.75 -12.86 -14.59
N HIS A 202 -14.61 -11.85 -14.80
CA HIS A 202 -14.52 -10.56 -14.11
C HIS A 202 -14.77 -10.66 -12.61
N VAL A 203 -13.97 -9.93 -11.82
CA VAL A 203 -14.11 -9.75 -10.37
C VAL A 203 -14.47 -8.28 -10.11
N PRO A 204 -15.47 -7.96 -9.28
CA PRO A 204 -15.76 -6.58 -8.90
C PRO A 204 -14.58 -5.94 -8.15
N VAL A 205 -14.38 -4.65 -8.39
CA VAL A 205 -13.26 -3.82 -7.92
C VAL A 205 -13.86 -2.47 -7.55
N ASP A 206 -13.52 -1.92 -6.39
CA ASP A 206 -14.06 -0.64 -5.92
C ASP A 206 -13.19 0.57 -6.36
N SER A 207 -11.91 0.32 -6.65
CA SER A 207 -10.94 1.33 -7.09
C SER A 207 -11.21 1.79 -8.53
N PRO A 208 -11.33 3.11 -8.78
CA PRO A 208 -11.60 3.63 -10.11
C PRO A 208 -10.45 3.36 -11.08
N GLY A 209 -10.77 2.93 -12.30
CA GLY A 209 -9.79 2.65 -13.35
C GLY A 209 -9.06 1.31 -13.24
N VAL A 210 -9.31 0.55 -12.16
CA VAL A 210 -8.75 -0.80 -11.95
C VAL A 210 -9.78 -1.84 -12.41
N GLN A 211 -9.29 -2.96 -12.96
CA GLN A 211 -10.12 -4.10 -13.37
C GLN A 211 -9.44 -5.39 -12.95
N ALA A 212 -10.21 -6.37 -12.48
CA ALA A 212 -9.69 -7.66 -12.04
C ALA A 212 -10.40 -8.81 -12.74
N TRP A 213 -9.64 -9.88 -13.01
CA TRP A 213 -10.18 -11.13 -13.54
C TRP A 213 -9.52 -12.35 -12.91
N LEU A 214 -10.27 -13.45 -12.85
CA LEU A 214 -9.75 -14.79 -12.57
C LEU A 214 -9.58 -15.57 -13.87
N LEU A 215 -8.48 -16.31 -13.95
CA LEU A 215 -8.14 -17.21 -15.05
C LEU A 215 -7.75 -18.57 -14.48
N SER A 216 -7.98 -19.66 -15.22
CA SER A 216 -7.26 -20.91 -14.96
C SER A 216 -5.76 -20.72 -15.23
N LYS A 217 -4.91 -21.58 -14.65
CA LYS A 217 -3.46 -21.56 -14.93
C LYS A 217 -3.14 -21.73 -16.42
N GLU A 218 -3.96 -22.47 -17.18
CA GLU A 218 -3.83 -22.61 -18.64
C GLU A 218 -4.23 -21.33 -19.39
N ASN A 219 -5.39 -20.74 -19.05
CA ASN A 219 -5.86 -19.50 -19.65
C ASN A 219 -4.87 -18.35 -19.38
N ALA A 220 -4.29 -18.29 -18.19
CA ALA A 220 -3.23 -17.34 -17.85
C ALA A 220 -1.99 -17.55 -18.73
N ALA A 221 -1.56 -18.79 -18.97
CA ALA A 221 -0.46 -19.08 -19.90
C ALA A 221 -0.78 -18.68 -21.36
N MET A 222 -2.03 -18.86 -21.81
CA MET A 222 -2.48 -18.40 -23.13
C MET A 222 -2.44 -16.87 -23.26
N VAL A 223 -2.96 -16.14 -22.26
CA VAL A 223 -2.93 -14.67 -22.23
C VAL A 223 -1.49 -14.16 -22.18
N LEU A 224 -0.62 -14.76 -21.35
CA LEU A 224 0.81 -14.42 -21.28
C LEU A 224 1.54 -14.65 -22.60
N ASN A 225 1.28 -15.76 -23.30
CA ASN A 225 1.84 -16.02 -24.62
C ASN A 225 1.35 -15.00 -25.66
N MET A 226 0.06 -14.70 -25.67
CA MET A 226 -0.52 -13.66 -26.54
C MET A 226 0.10 -12.28 -26.27
N LEU A 227 0.35 -11.92 -25.00
CA LEU A 227 1.01 -10.67 -24.64
C LEU A 227 2.48 -10.65 -25.11
N ARG A 228 3.24 -11.73 -24.87
CA ARG A 228 4.66 -11.85 -25.28
C ARG A 228 4.88 -11.80 -26.79
N GLN A 229 3.86 -12.11 -27.60
CA GLN A 229 3.90 -11.97 -29.07
C GLN A 229 3.76 -10.51 -29.54
N ARG A 230 3.41 -9.57 -28.66
CA ARG A 230 3.23 -8.16 -29.01
C ARG A 230 4.52 -7.37 -28.81
N THR A 231 4.81 -6.47 -29.74
CA THR A 231 5.97 -5.56 -29.67
C THR A 231 5.83 -4.46 -28.62
N ASP A 232 4.59 -4.10 -28.24
CA ASP A 232 4.28 -3.05 -27.27
C ASP A 232 4.15 -3.57 -25.82
N ALA A 233 4.31 -4.87 -25.60
CA ALA A 233 4.27 -5.52 -24.30
C ALA A 233 5.68 -5.82 -23.76
N ARG A 234 5.91 -5.55 -22.47
CA ARG A 234 7.16 -5.87 -21.77
C ARG A 234 6.85 -6.47 -20.40
N GLU A 235 7.59 -7.51 -20.03
CA GLU A 235 7.64 -8.02 -18.65
C GLU A 235 8.64 -7.15 -17.89
N VAL A 236 8.15 -6.46 -16.86
CA VAL A 236 8.95 -5.56 -16.00
C VAL A 236 9.61 -6.38 -14.90
N GLN A 237 8.84 -7.27 -14.28
CA GLN A 237 9.30 -8.09 -13.17
C GLN A 237 8.58 -9.44 -13.14
N GLY A 238 9.30 -10.49 -12.79
CA GLY A 238 8.75 -11.81 -12.45
C GLY A 238 9.49 -12.35 -11.23
N VAL A 239 8.79 -12.50 -10.11
CA VAL A 239 9.37 -12.90 -8.81
C VAL A 239 8.52 -13.98 -8.16
N ASP A 240 9.17 -15.03 -7.70
CA ASP A 240 8.61 -15.99 -6.75
C ASP A 240 8.91 -15.51 -5.33
N MET A 241 7.85 -15.17 -4.59
CA MET A 241 7.93 -14.55 -3.27
C MET A 241 7.41 -15.55 -2.22
N PRO A 242 8.27 -16.05 -1.31
CA PRO A 242 7.85 -16.88 -0.19
C PRO A 242 7.20 -16.01 0.90
N VAL A 243 5.93 -16.23 1.19
CA VAL A 243 5.15 -15.45 2.17
C VAL A 243 4.51 -16.38 3.20
N PHE A 244 4.53 -15.99 4.48
CA PHE A 244 3.78 -16.69 5.53
C PHE A 244 2.34 -16.17 5.61
N ASN A 245 1.40 -17.02 6.06
CA ASN A 245 -0.02 -16.66 6.19
C ASN A 245 -0.22 -15.33 6.94
N GLY A 246 -0.89 -14.38 6.30
CA GLY A 246 -1.20 -13.04 6.76
C GLY A 246 -0.01 -12.08 6.89
N GLN A 247 1.24 -12.54 6.77
CA GLN A 247 2.40 -11.65 6.77
C GLN A 247 2.43 -10.79 5.50
N THR A 248 2.98 -9.58 5.62
CA THR A 248 3.09 -8.64 4.49
C THR A 248 4.51 -8.65 3.95
N GLU A 249 4.68 -9.09 2.70
CA GLU A 249 5.95 -8.97 1.98
C GLU A 249 5.88 -7.81 0.98
N ARG A 250 6.99 -7.07 0.83
CA ARG A 250 7.08 -5.83 0.05
C ARG A 250 8.21 -5.88 -0.97
N ILE A 251 7.85 -5.59 -2.21
CA ILE A 251 8.77 -5.39 -3.33
C ILE A 251 8.72 -3.91 -3.71
N ALA A 252 9.87 -3.26 -3.87
CA ALA A 252 9.94 -1.89 -4.36
C ALA A 252 11.11 -1.72 -5.32
N GLN A 253 10.89 -0.95 -6.38
CA GLN A 253 11.90 -0.52 -7.32
C GLN A 253 11.71 0.98 -7.53
N THR A 254 12.50 1.76 -6.79
CA THR A 254 12.51 3.23 -6.84
C THR A 254 13.85 3.75 -7.31
N ARG A 255 13.83 4.90 -7.98
CA ARG A 255 14.98 5.58 -8.55
C ARG A 255 14.90 7.07 -8.21
N GLY A 256 16.00 7.61 -7.71
CA GLY A 256 16.20 9.04 -7.53
C GLY A 256 16.23 9.81 -8.85
N ARG A 257 15.45 10.89 -8.91
CA ARG A 257 15.52 11.93 -9.95
C ARG A 257 15.85 13.27 -9.31
N ASN A 258 17.09 13.70 -9.51
CA ASN A 258 17.58 14.99 -9.02
C ASN A 258 17.03 16.16 -9.87
N TYR A 259 16.80 17.29 -9.22
CA TYR A 259 16.34 18.54 -9.83
C TYR A 259 16.87 19.76 -9.04
N VAL A 260 16.92 20.95 -9.66
CA VAL A 260 17.29 22.17 -8.92
C VAL A 260 16.08 22.66 -8.15
N ARG A 261 16.01 22.39 -6.84
CA ARG A 261 14.86 22.72 -6.00
C ARG A 261 14.76 24.21 -5.71
N ASN A 262 15.91 24.82 -5.44
CA ASN A 262 16.01 26.19 -4.98
C ASN A 262 17.41 26.75 -5.30
N VAL A 263 17.65 28.02 -5.01
CA VAL A 263 18.96 28.67 -5.13
C VAL A 263 19.24 29.47 -3.87
N ARG A 264 20.45 29.34 -3.32
CA ARG A 264 20.90 30.03 -2.09
C ARG A 264 22.06 30.97 -2.39
N GLU A 265 22.26 32.00 -1.58
CA GLU A 265 23.48 32.82 -1.65
C GLU A 265 24.71 32.01 -1.21
N SER A 266 25.83 32.14 -1.92
CA SER A 266 27.06 31.47 -1.53
C SER A 266 27.72 32.17 -0.33
N PRO A 267 28.11 31.44 0.73
CA PRO A 267 28.88 32.03 1.84
C PRO A 267 30.27 32.50 1.41
N ASN A 268 30.80 31.99 0.29
CA ASN A 268 32.14 32.30 -0.21
C ASN A 268 32.17 33.48 -1.20
N GLY A 269 31.02 34.09 -1.51
CA GLY A 269 30.88 35.29 -2.35
C GLY A 269 31.06 35.08 -3.85
N TRP A 270 31.66 33.97 -4.30
CA TRP A 270 31.74 33.60 -5.72
C TRP A 270 31.69 32.07 -5.91
N PRO A 271 30.78 31.52 -6.75
CA PRO A 271 29.66 32.19 -7.43
C PRO A 271 28.71 32.90 -6.46
N PRO A 272 27.96 33.95 -6.87
CA PRO A 272 27.08 34.69 -5.94
C PRO A 272 25.93 33.83 -5.42
N TYR A 273 25.48 32.87 -6.23
CA TYR A 273 24.34 32.00 -5.99
C TYR A 273 24.71 30.55 -6.30
N GLU A 274 24.31 29.62 -5.45
CA GLU A 274 24.53 28.18 -5.56
C GLU A 274 23.18 27.44 -5.67
N PRO A 275 23.04 26.46 -6.58
CA PRO A 275 21.84 25.65 -6.66
C PRO A 275 21.71 24.69 -5.47
N GLU A 276 20.53 24.65 -4.86
CA GLU A 276 20.11 23.64 -3.89
C GLU A 276 19.42 22.51 -4.65
N THR A 277 20.02 21.32 -4.68
CA THR A 277 19.46 20.15 -5.36
C THR A 277 18.47 19.41 -4.47
N GLY A 278 17.29 19.10 -5.02
CA GLY A 278 16.33 18.15 -4.45
C GLY A 278 16.30 16.84 -5.23
N GLU A 279 15.67 15.82 -4.65
CA GLU A 279 15.48 14.50 -5.26
C GLU A 279 14.00 14.10 -5.14
N VAL A 280 13.43 13.52 -6.21
CA VAL A 280 12.13 12.83 -6.18
C VAL A 280 12.36 11.36 -6.45
N GLN A 281 11.69 10.48 -5.68
CA GLN A 281 11.70 9.04 -5.95
C GLN A 281 10.64 8.71 -7.01
N GLU A 282 11.08 8.16 -8.14
CA GLU A 282 10.22 7.59 -9.19
C GLU A 282 10.25 6.07 -9.11
N GLY A 283 9.13 5.38 -9.31
CA GLY A 283 9.11 3.91 -9.33
C GLY A 283 7.79 3.31 -8.88
N TYR A 284 7.85 2.07 -8.43
CA TYR A 284 6.72 1.36 -7.87
C TYR A 284 7.07 0.64 -6.57
N GLN A 285 6.04 0.43 -5.76
CA GLN A 285 6.05 -0.31 -4.52
C GLN A 285 4.81 -1.19 -4.49
N LEU A 286 5.00 -2.49 -4.26
CA LEU A 286 3.96 -3.49 -4.15
C LEU A 286 4.11 -4.19 -2.80
N ALA A 287 3.03 -4.28 -2.04
CA ALA A 287 2.96 -5.05 -0.82
C ALA A 287 1.80 -6.06 -0.91
N LEU A 288 2.09 -7.29 -0.52
CA LEU A 288 1.19 -8.44 -0.62
C LEU A 288 1.06 -9.09 0.76
N SER A 289 -0.17 -9.23 1.25
CA SER A 289 -0.48 -10.03 2.44
C SER A 289 -1.49 -11.11 2.06
N PRO A 290 -1.07 -12.36 1.77
CA PRO A 290 -1.95 -13.49 1.52
C PRO A 290 -2.28 -14.22 2.83
N LEU A 291 -3.55 -14.49 3.07
CA LEU A 291 -4.05 -15.37 4.12
C LEU A 291 -4.86 -16.49 3.45
N LEU A 292 -4.49 -17.74 3.65
CA LEU A 292 -5.25 -18.88 3.11
C LEU A 292 -6.40 -19.28 4.03
N SER A 293 -7.39 -19.96 3.49
CA SER A 293 -8.32 -20.77 4.28
C SER A 293 -7.58 -21.96 4.91
N THR A 294 -8.14 -22.53 5.97
CA THR A 294 -7.56 -23.71 6.66
C THR A 294 -7.48 -24.96 5.76
N ASP A 295 -8.27 -25.03 4.68
CA ASP A 295 -8.18 -26.07 3.65
C ASP A 295 -7.22 -25.74 2.49
N GLY A 296 -6.57 -24.58 2.50
CA GLY A 296 -5.64 -24.12 1.46
C GLY A 296 -6.25 -23.86 0.07
N ARG A 297 -7.58 -23.96 -0.07
CA ARG A 297 -8.27 -23.81 -1.37
C ARG A 297 -8.57 -22.38 -1.75
N ILE A 298 -8.75 -21.50 -0.77
CA ILE A 298 -9.12 -20.11 -0.97
C ILE A 298 -7.99 -19.23 -0.47
N ILE A 299 -7.55 -18.32 -1.33
CA ILE A 299 -6.60 -17.25 -1.03
C ILE A 299 -7.41 -15.99 -0.83
N ASP A 300 -7.13 -15.31 0.27
CA ASP A 300 -7.65 -14.01 0.63
C ASP A 300 -6.45 -13.10 0.74
N CYS A 301 -6.33 -12.07 -0.10
CA CYS A 301 -5.10 -11.31 -0.21
C CYS A 301 -5.35 -9.81 -0.19
N MET A 302 -4.68 -9.12 0.73
CA MET A 302 -4.55 -7.67 0.66
C MET A 302 -3.42 -7.31 -0.32
N ILE A 303 -3.74 -6.47 -1.28
CA ILE A 303 -2.83 -5.97 -2.30
C ILE A 303 -2.78 -4.46 -2.14
N LYS A 304 -1.59 -3.93 -1.82
CA LYS A 304 -1.31 -2.51 -1.85
C LYS A 304 -0.27 -2.23 -2.92
N ALA A 305 -0.57 -1.33 -3.85
CA ALA A 305 0.37 -0.93 -4.88
C ALA A 305 0.40 0.60 -5.02
N ASP A 306 1.60 1.16 -4.93
CA ASP A 306 1.88 2.59 -5.05
C ASP A 306 2.83 2.78 -6.25
N ILE A 307 2.47 3.62 -7.22
CA ILE A 307 3.33 3.97 -8.38
C ILE A 307 3.45 5.49 -8.43
N ASP A 308 4.69 6.00 -8.54
CA ASP A 308 5.00 7.43 -8.61
C ASP A 308 5.97 7.72 -9.76
N GLN A 309 5.73 8.76 -10.55
CA GLN A 309 6.63 9.18 -11.63
C GLN A 309 6.60 10.70 -11.82
N VAL A 310 7.74 11.34 -12.12
CA VAL A 310 7.77 12.74 -12.53
C VAL A 310 7.45 12.82 -14.02
N ASP A 311 6.21 13.23 -14.31
CA ASP A 311 5.66 13.42 -15.65
C ASP A 311 6.43 14.53 -16.41
N LYS A 312 6.75 15.64 -15.72
CA LYS A 312 7.65 16.70 -16.22
C LYS A 312 8.28 17.52 -15.09
N LEU A 313 9.42 18.14 -15.38
CA LEU A 313 9.98 19.23 -14.57
C LEU A 313 9.54 20.56 -15.20
N ASN A 314 8.79 21.37 -14.46
CA ASN A 314 8.42 22.71 -14.91
C ASN A 314 9.53 23.69 -14.52
N HIS A 315 10.28 24.17 -15.51
CA HIS A 315 11.33 25.17 -15.29
C HIS A 315 10.72 26.52 -14.91
N VAL A 316 11.25 27.14 -13.86
CA VAL A 316 10.93 28.52 -13.44
C VAL A 316 12.24 29.30 -13.42
N ASP A 317 12.35 30.27 -14.31
CA ASP A 317 13.50 31.18 -14.35
C ASP A 317 13.34 32.26 -13.25
N LEU A 318 14.39 32.46 -12.45
CA LEU A 318 14.43 33.41 -11.35
C LEU A 318 15.38 34.57 -11.67
N GLU A 319 14.98 35.78 -11.33
CA GLU A 319 15.78 36.99 -11.40
C GLU A 319 16.22 37.41 -9.99
N LEU A 320 17.49 37.15 -9.64
CA LEU A 320 18.04 37.39 -8.31
C LEU A 320 18.92 38.66 -8.28
N PRO A 321 18.83 39.52 -7.26
CA PRO A 321 19.55 40.79 -7.22
C PRO A 321 21.04 40.62 -6.86
N LEU A 322 21.94 41.11 -7.71
CA LEU A 322 23.36 41.19 -7.39
C LEU A 322 23.69 42.49 -6.63
N ARG A 323 24.74 42.45 -5.79
CA ARG A 323 25.21 43.60 -4.99
C ARG A 323 25.63 44.82 -5.82
N ASN A 324 25.82 44.67 -7.12
CA ASN A 324 26.19 45.71 -8.08
C ASN A 324 25.00 46.24 -8.92
N GLN A 325 23.75 46.05 -8.45
CA GLN A 325 22.50 46.39 -9.16
C GLN A 325 22.25 45.64 -10.48
N GLN A 326 23.05 44.62 -10.80
CA GLN A 326 22.75 43.71 -11.90
C GLN A 326 21.80 42.58 -11.45
N VAL A 327 21.25 41.85 -12.40
CA VAL A 327 20.37 40.69 -12.13
C VAL A 327 21.10 39.41 -12.50
N HIS A 328 21.17 38.46 -11.57
CA HIS A 328 21.59 37.09 -11.84
C HIS A 328 20.36 36.27 -12.25
N ARG A 329 20.34 35.79 -13.50
CA ARG A 329 19.34 34.85 -13.97
C ARG A 329 19.76 33.43 -13.65
N THR A 330 18.91 32.71 -12.93
CA THR A 330 19.08 31.30 -12.60
C THR A 330 17.75 30.56 -12.82
N ARG A 331 17.75 29.24 -12.64
CA ARG A 331 16.58 28.39 -12.86
C ARG A 331 16.38 27.44 -11.68
N ILE A 332 15.11 27.29 -11.28
CA ILE A 332 14.65 26.19 -10.44
C ILE A 332 13.69 25.31 -11.24
N ASP A 333 13.52 24.08 -10.79
CA ASP A 333 12.65 23.08 -11.38
C ASP A 333 11.54 22.71 -10.39
N VAL A 334 10.28 22.77 -10.82
CA VAL A 334 9.13 22.32 -10.02
C VAL A 334 8.65 20.98 -10.59
N PRO A 335 8.83 19.85 -9.87
CA PRO A 335 8.43 18.53 -10.37
C PRO A 335 6.90 18.36 -10.38
N GLN A 336 6.36 17.98 -11.53
CA GLN A 336 4.99 17.50 -11.67
C GLN A 336 4.99 15.98 -11.53
N VAL A 337 4.53 15.49 -10.36
CA VAL A 337 4.43 14.06 -10.05
C VAL A 337 3.03 13.54 -10.42
N VAL A 338 2.97 12.36 -11.03
CA VAL A 338 1.75 11.59 -11.20
C VAL A 338 1.84 10.35 -10.31
N SER A 339 0.85 10.20 -9.44
CA SER A 339 0.73 9.08 -8.51
C SER A 339 -0.47 8.20 -8.85
N TRP A 340 -0.29 6.89 -8.77
CA TRP A 340 -1.37 5.90 -8.79
C TRP A 340 -1.29 5.03 -7.53
N ARG A 341 -2.45 4.63 -7.01
CA ARG A 341 -2.61 3.96 -5.72
C ARG A 341 -3.70 2.90 -5.82
N LEU A 342 -3.42 1.71 -5.32
CA LEU A 342 -4.38 0.61 -5.12
C LEU A 342 -4.22 0.11 -3.68
N HIS A 343 -5.33 -0.12 -3.00
CA HIS A 343 -5.35 -0.76 -1.69
C HIS A 343 -6.63 -1.59 -1.56
N GLU A 344 -6.59 -2.82 -2.04
CA GLU A 344 -7.76 -3.69 -2.14
C GLU A 344 -7.52 -5.10 -1.63
N ARG A 345 -8.63 -5.78 -1.35
CA ARG A 345 -8.68 -7.15 -0.89
C ARG A 345 -9.32 -8.02 -1.95
N PHE A 346 -8.61 -9.04 -2.40
CA PHE A 346 -9.09 -9.99 -3.40
C PHE A 346 -9.22 -11.38 -2.78
N ARG A 347 -10.28 -12.10 -3.13
CA ARG A 347 -10.53 -13.47 -2.69
C ARG A 347 -10.78 -14.39 -3.88
N TRP A 348 -9.98 -15.44 -4.02
CA TRP A 348 -10.04 -16.38 -5.15
C TRP A 348 -9.54 -17.78 -4.78
N GLU A 349 -9.69 -18.74 -5.70
CA GLU A 349 -9.27 -20.13 -5.49
C GLU A 349 -7.79 -20.34 -5.84
N SER A 350 -7.06 -21.16 -5.08
CA SER A 350 -5.60 -21.33 -5.19
C SER A 350 -5.11 -22.05 -6.46
N ASP A 351 -6.04 -22.64 -7.21
CA ASP A 351 -5.82 -23.19 -8.55
C ASP A 351 -5.88 -22.12 -9.66
N LYS A 352 -6.44 -20.94 -9.37
CA LYS A 352 -6.61 -19.83 -10.32
C LYS A 352 -5.52 -18.76 -10.19
N VAL A 353 -5.42 -17.95 -11.24
CA VAL A 353 -4.54 -16.79 -11.35
C VAL A 353 -5.41 -15.53 -11.30
N LEU A 354 -5.08 -14.62 -10.40
CA LEU A 354 -5.64 -13.28 -10.36
C LEU A 354 -4.86 -12.41 -11.35
N LEU A 355 -5.56 -11.78 -12.29
CA LEU A 355 -5.02 -10.77 -13.19
C LEU A 355 -5.63 -9.42 -12.83
N LEU A 356 -4.78 -8.50 -12.40
CA LEU A 356 -5.15 -7.10 -12.19
C LEU A 356 -4.66 -6.25 -13.36
N SER A 357 -5.55 -5.41 -13.86
CA SER A 357 -5.28 -4.28 -14.74
C SER A 357 -5.32 -3.02 -13.91
N CYS A 358 -4.18 -2.38 -13.71
CA CYS A 358 -4.07 -1.09 -13.04
C CYS A 358 -4.55 0.09 -13.90
N GLY A 359 -4.87 -0.16 -15.18
CA GLY A 359 -5.17 0.86 -16.17
C GLY A 359 -3.89 1.49 -16.73
N VAL A 360 -4.07 2.55 -17.54
CA VAL A 360 -2.97 3.28 -18.18
C VAL A 360 -2.26 4.16 -17.15
N VAL A 361 -1.24 3.60 -16.51
CA VAL A 361 -0.39 4.26 -15.52
C VAL A 361 0.87 4.82 -16.17
N ALA A 362 1.58 5.66 -15.42
CA ALA A 362 2.92 6.09 -15.79
C ALA A 362 3.88 4.87 -15.68
N SER A 363 4.72 4.66 -16.70
CA SER A 363 5.61 3.52 -16.82
C SER A 363 7.06 3.96 -16.69
N PRO A 364 7.69 3.89 -15.49
CA PRO A 364 8.99 4.52 -15.23
C PRO A 364 10.15 3.94 -16.07
N GLU A 365 10.04 2.70 -16.54
CA GLU A 365 11.03 2.09 -17.45
C GLU A 365 10.93 2.63 -18.89
N ARG A 366 9.74 3.11 -19.30
CA ARG A 366 9.54 3.74 -20.62
C ARG A 366 9.98 5.19 -20.51
N THR A 367 11.29 5.39 -20.45
CA THR A 367 11.90 6.72 -20.56
C THR A 367 11.32 7.40 -21.80
N GLY A 368 10.70 8.57 -21.62
CA GLY A 368 10.07 9.34 -22.69
C GLY A 368 11.11 9.86 -23.68
N GLY A 369 11.57 8.99 -24.58
CA GLY A 369 12.30 9.40 -25.77
C GLY A 369 11.38 10.31 -26.58
N SER A 370 11.77 11.57 -26.74
CA SER A 370 11.07 12.53 -27.59
C SER A 370 11.08 12.00 -29.02
N SER A 371 9.99 11.34 -29.42
CA SER A 371 9.86 10.77 -30.75
C SER A 371 9.84 11.92 -31.77
N LEU A 372 10.94 12.07 -32.51
CA LEU A 372 11.12 13.12 -33.53
C LEU A 372 10.07 13.07 -34.65
N LEU A 373 9.30 11.97 -34.72
CA LEU A 373 8.11 11.81 -35.53
C LEU A 373 6.94 11.51 -34.59
N ASN A 374 5.93 12.38 -34.61
CA ASN A 374 4.74 12.36 -33.74
C ASN A 374 3.76 11.23 -34.13
N LEU A 375 4.24 9.99 -34.05
CA LEU A 375 3.51 8.75 -34.34
C LEU A 375 2.68 8.27 -33.15
N ASP A 376 2.98 8.74 -31.93
CA ASP A 376 2.23 8.45 -30.70
C ASP A 376 0.74 8.82 -30.82
N MET A 377 0.43 9.92 -31.52
CA MET A 377 -0.93 10.36 -31.80
C MET A 377 -1.69 9.45 -32.80
N LEU A 378 -0.96 8.70 -33.63
CA LEU A 378 -1.49 7.79 -34.66
C LEU A 378 -1.62 6.34 -34.16
N THR A 379 -0.81 5.92 -33.19
CA THR A 379 -0.83 4.57 -32.60
C THR A 379 -1.63 4.48 -31.29
N GLY A 380 -1.99 5.63 -30.69
CA GLY A 380 -2.70 5.70 -29.42
C GLY A 380 -1.83 5.35 -28.20
N THR A 381 -0.52 5.22 -28.38
CA THR A 381 0.45 4.97 -27.31
C THR A 381 0.98 6.30 -26.80
N THR A 382 0.55 6.72 -25.62
CA THR A 382 1.14 7.92 -24.98
C THR A 382 2.55 7.58 -24.48
N THR A 383 3.54 8.38 -24.88
CA THR A 383 4.94 8.18 -24.52
C THR A 383 5.11 8.20 -22.99
N GLY A 384 5.79 7.19 -22.45
CA GLY A 384 5.97 7.03 -21.00
C GLY A 384 4.76 6.49 -20.23
N ARG A 385 3.65 6.12 -20.89
CA ARG A 385 2.48 5.50 -20.26
C ARG A 385 2.19 4.12 -20.84
N ALA A 386 1.63 3.25 -20.02
CA ALA A 386 1.25 1.90 -20.42
C ALA A 386 0.18 1.34 -19.48
N ASP A 387 -0.61 0.41 -20.00
CA ASP A 387 -1.52 -0.40 -19.22
C ASP A 387 -0.72 -1.41 -18.39
N ALA A 388 -0.69 -1.23 -17.06
CA ALA A 388 0.09 -2.11 -16.17
C ALA A 388 -0.75 -3.30 -15.72
N LEU A 389 -0.19 -4.50 -15.92
CA LEU A 389 -0.84 -5.78 -15.65
C LEU A 389 -0.04 -6.53 -14.58
N LEU A 390 -0.73 -6.97 -13.53
CA LEU A 390 -0.15 -7.77 -12.46
C LEU A 390 -0.84 -9.14 -12.42
N PHE A 391 -0.09 -10.19 -12.73
CA PHE A 391 -0.51 -11.58 -12.59
C PHE A 391 -0.03 -12.10 -11.24
N ILE A 392 -0.93 -12.70 -10.45
CA ILE A 392 -0.65 -13.28 -9.15
C ILE A 392 -1.14 -14.72 -9.16
N ALA A 393 -0.21 -15.66 -8.99
CA ALA A 393 -0.49 -17.09 -9.00
C ALA A 393 0.12 -17.78 -7.77
N PHE A 394 -0.64 -18.66 -7.13
CA PHE A 394 -0.11 -19.51 -6.07
C PHE A 394 0.58 -20.75 -6.67
N ARG A 395 1.82 -20.97 -6.26
CA ARG A 395 2.68 -22.08 -6.72
C ARG A 395 2.68 -23.29 -5.79
N GLY A 396 2.01 -23.23 -4.64
CA GLY A 396 2.10 -24.23 -3.59
C GLY A 396 3.05 -23.81 -2.46
N ARG A 397 3.37 -24.77 -1.60
CA ARG A 397 4.30 -24.58 -0.48
C ARG A 397 5.73 -24.44 -0.99
N ALA A 398 6.60 -23.82 -0.20
CA ALA A 398 8.03 -23.76 -0.51
C ALA A 398 8.68 -25.15 -0.55
N SER A 399 8.24 -26.07 0.33
CA SER A 399 8.69 -27.47 0.37
C SER A 399 8.38 -28.23 -0.92
N GLU A 400 7.14 -28.11 -1.42
CA GLU A 400 6.65 -28.73 -2.66
C GLU A 400 7.41 -28.24 -3.89
N ASN A 401 7.71 -26.94 -3.96
CA ASN A 401 8.45 -26.35 -5.09
C ASN A 401 9.93 -26.74 -5.13
N LEU A 402 10.54 -27.08 -4.00
CA LEU A 402 11.90 -27.65 -3.95
C LEU A 402 11.95 -29.10 -4.49
N GLN A 403 10.81 -29.77 -4.63
CA GLN A 403 10.70 -31.12 -5.21
C GLN A 403 10.20 -31.14 -6.65
N ALA A 404 9.78 -29.99 -7.20
CA ALA A 404 9.51 -29.89 -8.63
C ALA A 404 10.82 -30.17 -9.39
N PRO A 405 10.89 -31.20 -10.26
CA PRO A 405 12.11 -31.49 -10.98
C PRO A 405 12.45 -30.29 -11.84
N ALA A 406 13.65 -29.73 -11.63
CA ALA A 406 14.21 -28.71 -12.51
C ALA A 406 14.14 -29.26 -13.94
N ALA A 407 13.25 -28.68 -14.76
CA ALA A 407 13.13 -29.03 -16.16
C ALA A 407 14.53 -28.86 -16.77
N SER A 408 15.12 -29.98 -17.17
CA SER A 408 16.55 -30.06 -17.41
C SER A 408 16.92 -29.05 -18.48
N SER A 409 17.74 -28.06 -18.10
CA SER A 409 18.47 -27.23 -19.05
C SER A 409 19.42 -28.15 -19.80
N ALA A 410 18.91 -28.76 -20.88
CA ALA A 410 19.67 -29.67 -21.71
C ALA A 410 20.94 -28.93 -22.14
N PRO A 411 22.14 -29.46 -21.84
CA PRO A 411 23.36 -28.80 -22.24
C PRO A 411 23.36 -28.71 -23.76
N ILE A 412 23.51 -27.49 -24.28
CA ILE A 412 23.68 -27.24 -25.71
C ILE A 412 24.88 -28.06 -26.14
N ARG A 413 24.61 -29.17 -26.85
CA ARG A 413 25.65 -29.97 -27.47
C ARG A 413 26.25 -29.13 -28.59
N SER A 414 27.38 -28.51 -28.30
CA SER A 414 28.26 -27.92 -29.31
C SER A 414 28.54 -29.00 -30.36
N ALA A 415 27.92 -28.88 -31.53
CA ALA A 415 28.16 -29.80 -32.63
C ALA A 415 29.60 -29.59 -33.13
N ALA A 416 30.50 -30.45 -32.69
CA ALA A 416 31.88 -30.46 -33.15
C ALA A 416 31.90 -30.75 -34.66
N ASN A 417 32.41 -29.79 -35.42
CA ASN A 417 32.49 -29.85 -36.88
C ASN A 417 33.43 -30.99 -37.30
N PRO A 418 32.97 -32.05 -38.00
CA PRO A 418 33.77 -33.23 -38.23
C PRO A 418 34.63 -33.13 -39.50
N TYR A 419 35.88 -33.61 -39.40
CA TYR A 419 36.85 -33.84 -40.48
C TYR A 419 37.42 -32.62 -41.24
N GLY A 420 38.44 -32.01 -40.63
CA GLY A 420 39.59 -31.52 -41.40
C GLY A 420 40.44 -32.71 -41.88
N GLY A 421 40.15 -33.22 -43.08
CA GLY A 421 40.94 -34.25 -43.76
C GLY A 421 41.99 -33.62 -44.68
N SER A 422 43.22 -34.13 -44.65
CA SER A 422 44.36 -33.51 -45.33
C SER A 422 44.51 -33.91 -46.81
N ASN A 423 45.05 -32.95 -47.57
CA ASN A 423 46.01 -33.12 -48.68
C ASN A 423 45.56 -33.37 -50.15
N ARG A 424 46.29 -32.64 -51.02
CA ARG A 424 46.63 -32.88 -52.45
C ARG A 424 45.62 -32.56 -53.57
N GLY A 425 45.96 -31.49 -54.31
CA GLY A 425 46.46 -31.66 -55.68
C GLY A 425 45.77 -30.89 -56.80
N ARG A 426 46.61 -30.34 -57.71
CA ARG A 426 46.38 -29.88 -59.11
C ARG A 426 44.98 -30.10 -59.71
N TYR A 427 44.42 -29.18 -60.50
CA TYR A 427 45.08 -28.35 -61.53
C TYR A 427 44.61 -26.89 -61.51
#